data_AF-A0A074S8H5-F1
#
_entry.id   AF-A0A074S8H5-F1
#
_cell.length_a   1.000
_cell.length_b   1.000
_cell.length_c   1.000
_cell.angle_alpha   90.00
_cell.angle_beta   90.00
_cell.angle_gamma   90.00
#
_symmetry.space_group_name_H-M   'P 1'
#
loop_
_entity.id
_entity.type
_entity.pdbx_description
1 polymer ?
#
loop_
_entity_poly.entity_id
_entity_poly.type
_entity_poly.pdbx_seq_one_letter_code
_entity_poly.pdbx_strand_id
1 'polypeptide(L)'
;MSGELPLAARYDRALSCASRLSEHSALSSEYKSLSDEALGDLRQVAQVISDLQLFSKNETLEDISTKQLVYLTVPYTMAELLLALPSAEPVIRKEILGQAESQIQKFITYLTDYGIVDEAMDQATRRAAQMLNNPAQRREAKIQQYQMEKQLKSRIQALQSQTLAVNIEEPSNNYDSIRILMSPGTSHAGSVNTDDDDPDMDDETRRELCLVFLRLLYAQAHSSLQQIADEVQILQNIPQPPSGPSQSELSKPSDDTWRLDMAPRGGLDGKGPLLDPKGRPLRPFTILPSNVAERSRLQQEVFRPDHRLPTMTIDEYLAEEERRGNILRGGGKASEQAPTSSEQLTVDSEQDGTRFGEEKSEEKRKKDEEWVAFTDANPRGAGNTMNRG
;
A
#
# COMPACT_ATOMS: atom_id res chain seq x y z
N MET A 1 25.12 8.46 -37.03
CA MET A 1 25.13 7.00 -37.26
C MET A 1 25.02 6.33 -35.90
N SER A 2 23.87 6.46 -35.22
CA SER A 2 23.63 5.70 -33.99
C SER A 2 23.30 4.28 -34.42
N GLY A 3 24.19 3.32 -34.20
CA GLY A 3 23.97 1.94 -34.57
C GLY A 3 22.64 1.44 -33.99
N GLU A 4 21.79 0.86 -34.81
CA GLU A 4 20.53 0.28 -34.36
C GLU A 4 20.83 -0.87 -33.39
N LEU A 5 20.61 -0.65 -32.10
CA LEU A 5 20.68 -1.73 -31.12
C LEU A 5 19.56 -2.75 -31.39
N PRO A 6 19.83 -4.06 -31.28
CA PRO A 6 18.79 -5.09 -31.31
C PRO A 6 17.70 -4.84 -30.26
N LEU A 7 16.46 -5.26 -30.55
CA LEU A 7 15.29 -5.06 -29.67
C LEU A 7 15.54 -5.52 -28.23
N ALA A 8 16.10 -6.74 -28.07
CA ALA A 8 16.41 -7.30 -26.76
C ALA A 8 17.46 -6.47 -26.01
N ALA A 9 18.53 -6.05 -26.68
CA ALA A 9 19.59 -5.25 -26.08
C ALA A 9 19.12 -3.85 -25.68
N ARG A 10 18.23 -3.25 -26.49
CA ARG A 10 17.62 -1.95 -26.16
C ARG A 10 16.69 -2.08 -24.94
N TYR A 11 15.90 -3.15 -24.87
CA TYR A 11 15.03 -3.35 -23.72
C TYR A 11 15.82 -3.65 -22.43
N ASP A 12 16.88 -4.47 -22.50
CA ASP A 12 17.81 -4.70 -21.37
C ASP A 12 18.46 -3.39 -20.88
N ARG A 13 18.91 -2.54 -21.81
CA ARG A 13 19.46 -1.22 -21.47
C ARG A 13 18.44 -0.35 -20.74
N ALA A 14 17.19 -0.32 -21.21
CA ALA A 14 16.13 0.45 -20.57
C ALA A 14 15.86 -0.04 -19.13
N LEU A 15 15.80 -1.36 -18.94
CA LEU A 15 15.59 -1.97 -17.62
C LEU A 15 16.76 -1.70 -16.67
N SER A 16 17.99 -1.77 -17.18
CA SER A 16 19.21 -1.47 -16.42
C SER A 16 19.29 0.00 -16.01
N CYS A 17 18.94 0.92 -16.90
CA CYS A 17 18.85 2.34 -16.55
C CYS A 17 17.74 2.59 -15.51
N ALA A 18 16.58 1.92 -15.65
CA ALA A 18 15.47 2.05 -14.72
C ALA A 18 15.77 1.47 -13.32
N SER A 19 16.47 0.33 -13.21
CA SER A 19 16.83 -0.24 -11.91
C SER A 19 17.84 0.63 -11.16
N ARG A 20 18.77 1.26 -11.88
CA ARG A 20 19.75 2.19 -11.29
C ARG A 20 19.15 3.50 -10.80
N LEU A 21 17.90 3.83 -11.16
CA LEU A 21 17.24 5.03 -10.64
C LEU A 21 17.11 5.01 -9.12
N SER A 22 16.99 3.84 -8.48
CA SER A 22 16.93 3.75 -7.02
C SER A 22 18.24 4.12 -6.31
N GLU A 23 19.36 4.15 -7.04
CA GLU A 23 20.68 4.53 -6.50
C GLU A 23 20.86 6.06 -6.43
N HIS A 24 20.01 6.81 -7.13
CA HIS A 24 20.13 8.25 -7.28
C HIS A 24 18.96 9.00 -6.64
N SER A 25 19.20 10.23 -6.18
CA SER A 25 18.13 11.09 -5.67
C SER A 25 17.26 11.60 -6.83
N ALA A 26 15.94 11.60 -6.66
CA ALA A 26 14.99 12.01 -7.69
C ALA A 26 15.24 13.43 -8.26
N LEU A 27 15.90 14.30 -7.50
CA LEU A 27 16.21 15.68 -7.93
C LEU A 27 17.57 15.82 -8.63
N SER A 28 18.34 14.74 -8.77
CA SER A 28 19.67 14.80 -9.37
C SER A 28 19.61 14.86 -10.90
N SER A 29 20.64 15.46 -11.50
CA SER A 29 20.73 15.52 -12.97
C SER A 29 20.92 14.13 -13.58
N GLU A 30 21.59 13.24 -12.85
CA GLU A 30 21.83 11.85 -13.23
C GLU A 30 20.52 11.06 -13.28
N TYR A 31 19.64 11.24 -12.28
CA TYR A 31 18.31 10.64 -12.25
C TYR A 31 17.51 11.06 -13.49
N LYS A 32 17.51 12.36 -13.79
CA LYS A 32 16.83 12.88 -14.98
C LYS A 32 17.39 12.26 -16.26
N SER A 33 18.71 12.27 -16.46
CA SER A 33 19.31 11.71 -17.68
C SER A 33 19.03 10.22 -17.85
N LEU A 34 19.11 9.45 -16.76
CA LEU A 34 18.81 8.00 -16.79
C LEU A 34 17.33 7.75 -17.09
N SER A 35 16.43 8.54 -16.50
CA SER A 35 14.99 8.42 -16.74
C SER A 35 14.61 8.79 -18.17
N ASP A 36 15.22 9.85 -18.72
CA ASP A 36 15.00 10.28 -20.11
C ASP A 36 15.54 9.24 -21.11
N GLU A 37 16.71 8.66 -20.84
CA GLU A 37 17.29 7.57 -21.65
C GLU A 37 16.41 6.31 -21.61
N ALA A 38 16.01 5.88 -20.41
CA ALA A 38 15.16 4.70 -20.23
C ALA A 38 13.78 4.89 -20.90
N LEU A 39 13.15 6.06 -20.76
CA LEU A 39 11.88 6.37 -21.45
C LEU A 39 12.04 6.41 -22.96
N GLY A 40 13.14 6.98 -23.46
CA GLY A 40 13.46 7.01 -24.89
C GLY A 40 13.57 5.61 -25.46
N ASP A 41 14.29 4.73 -24.77
CA ASP A 41 14.44 3.34 -25.18
C ASP A 41 13.13 2.54 -25.09
N LEU A 42 12.36 2.69 -24.02
CA LEU A 42 11.05 2.03 -23.89
C LEU A 42 10.08 2.47 -24.97
N ARG A 43 10.05 3.76 -25.33
CA ARG A 43 9.22 4.27 -26.44
C ARG A 43 9.65 3.66 -27.76
N GLN A 44 10.94 3.55 -28.02
CA GLN A 44 11.45 2.95 -29.24
C GLN A 44 11.20 1.44 -29.28
N VAL A 45 11.32 0.72 -28.15
CA VAL A 45 10.97 -0.70 -28.04
C VAL A 45 9.48 -0.89 -28.31
N ALA A 46 8.61 -0.08 -27.71
CA ALA A 46 7.16 -0.12 -27.95
C ALA A 46 6.81 0.17 -29.42
N GLN A 47 7.50 1.11 -30.06
CA GLN A 47 7.33 1.41 -31.48
C GLN A 47 7.72 0.20 -32.34
N VAL A 48 8.89 -0.41 -32.10
CA VAL A 48 9.33 -1.58 -32.86
C VAL A 48 8.38 -2.77 -32.67
N ILE A 49 7.86 -2.99 -31.46
CA ILE A 49 6.85 -4.02 -31.19
C ILE A 49 5.58 -3.78 -32.02
N SER A 50 5.14 -2.53 -32.11
CA SER A 50 3.97 -2.12 -32.90
C SER A 50 4.23 -2.27 -34.41
N ASP A 51 5.42 -1.89 -34.89
CA ASP A 51 5.79 -1.95 -36.31
C ASP A 51 5.95 -3.40 -36.77
N LEU A 52 6.49 -4.27 -35.90
CA LEU A 52 6.60 -5.71 -36.15
C LEU A 52 5.26 -6.46 -35.95
N GLN A 53 4.24 -5.79 -35.41
CA GLN A 53 2.96 -6.40 -35.04
C GLN A 53 3.12 -7.70 -34.24
N LEU A 54 4.07 -7.70 -33.29
CA LEU A 54 4.38 -8.89 -32.48
C LEU A 54 3.21 -9.39 -31.65
N PHE A 55 2.23 -8.52 -31.41
CA PHE A 55 1.04 -8.86 -30.66
C PHE A 55 -0.21 -8.45 -31.43
N SER A 56 -1.09 -9.41 -31.69
CA SER A 56 -2.39 -9.22 -32.32
C SER A 56 -3.51 -9.78 -31.45
N LYS A 57 -4.68 -9.12 -31.47
CA LYS A 57 -5.87 -9.52 -30.71
C LYS A 57 -6.43 -10.90 -31.07
N ASN A 58 -6.06 -11.43 -32.24
CA ASN A 58 -6.55 -12.70 -32.75
C ASN A 58 -5.60 -13.86 -32.49
N GLU A 59 -4.46 -13.61 -31.83
CA GLU A 59 -3.49 -14.63 -31.47
C GLU A 59 -3.82 -15.23 -30.10
N THR A 60 -3.46 -16.49 -29.92
CA THR A 60 -3.59 -17.19 -28.64
C THR A 60 -2.24 -17.21 -27.92
N LEU A 61 -2.24 -17.55 -26.63
CA LEU A 61 -1.01 -17.69 -25.86
C LEU A 61 -0.01 -18.68 -26.51
N GLU A 62 -0.51 -19.74 -27.15
CA GLU A 62 0.30 -20.78 -27.78
C GLU A 62 1.09 -20.27 -29.00
N ASP A 63 0.62 -19.19 -29.64
CA ASP A 63 1.26 -18.59 -30.82
C ASP A 63 2.50 -17.75 -30.46
N ILE A 64 2.65 -17.36 -29.19
CA ILE A 64 3.79 -16.55 -28.72
C ILE A 64 4.93 -17.44 -28.24
N SER A 65 6.13 -17.22 -28.79
CA SER A 65 7.34 -17.88 -28.30
C SER A 65 7.74 -17.43 -26.88
N THR A 66 8.36 -18.31 -26.10
CA THR A 66 8.80 -18.02 -24.72
C THR A 66 9.68 -16.76 -24.63
N LYS A 67 10.49 -16.49 -25.66
CA LYS A 67 11.36 -15.30 -25.75
C LYS A 67 10.59 -13.99 -25.97
N GLN A 68 9.41 -14.06 -26.60
CA GLN A 68 8.60 -12.88 -26.90
C GLN A 68 7.69 -12.47 -25.74
N LEU A 69 7.33 -13.40 -24.85
CA LEU A 69 6.47 -13.14 -23.68
C LEU A 69 6.97 -11.97 -22.83
N VAL A 70 8.29 -11.80 -22.73
CA VAL A 70 8.88 -10.72 -21.94
C VAL A 70 8.51 -9.33 -22.50
N TYR A 71 8.30 -9.19 -23.81
CA TYR A 71 7.91 -7.89 -24.39
C TYR A 71 6.48 -7.46 -24.05
N LEU A 72 5.63 -8.37 -23.54
CA LEU A 72 4.32 -7.99 -22.98
C LEU A 72 4.48 -7.07 -21.76
N THR A 73 5.62 -7.09 -21.08
CA THR A 73 5.91 -6.24 -19.92
C THR A 73 6.24 -4.80 -20.26
N VAL A 74 6.48 -4.46 -21.55
CA VAL A 74 6.95 -3.12 -21.95
C VAL A 74 5.99 -1.98 -21.55
N PRO A 75 4.66 -2.09 -21.72
CA PRO A 75 3.76 -1.05 -21.25
C PRO A 75 3.77 -0.92 -19.72
N TYR A 76 3.89 -2.03 -18.98
CA TYR A 76 3.98 -2.02 -17.53
C TYR A 76 5.25 -1.31 -17.03
N THR A 77 6.42 -1.64 -17.60
CA THR A 77 7.69 -1.01 -17.21
C THR A 77 7.73 0.46 -17.55
N MET A 78 7.13 0.86 -18.67
CA MET A 78 6.93 2.27 -19.00
C MET A 78 6.04 2.98 -17.99
N ALA A 79 4.95 2.35 -17.54
CA ALA A 79 4.07 2.93 -16.53
C ALA A 79 4.77 3.12 -15.18
N GLU A 80 5.45 2.09 -14.68
CA GLU A 80 6.20 2.16 -13.42
C GLU A 80 7.26 3.27 -13.46
N LEU A 81 7.96 3.42 -14.59
CA LEU A 81 8.94 4.49 -14.77
C LEU A 81 8.28 5.87 -14.77
N LEU A 82 7.14 6.03 -15.45
CA LEU A 82 6.37 7.27 -15.44
C LEU A 82 5.90 7.64 -14.01
N LEU A 83 5.42 6.66 -13.24
CA LEU A 83 4.98 6.88 -11.86
C LEU A 83 6.12 7.34 -10.94
N ALA A 84 7.34 6.86 -11.20
CA ALA A 84 8.55 7.25 -10.47
C ALA A 84 9.08 8.64 -10.84
N LEU A 85 8.58 9.30 -11.89
CA LEU A 85 9.07 10.62 -12.26
C LEU A 85 8.64 11.70 -11.25
N PRO A 86 9.58 12.52 -10.75
CA PRO A 86 9.24 13.67 -9.92
C PRO A 86 8.56 14.74 -10.78
N SER A 87 7.56 15.41 -10.22
CA SER A 87 6.90 16.55 -10.85
C SER A 87 6.59 17.62 -9.82
N ALA A 88 6.96 18.86 -10.13
CA ALA A 88 6.68 20.02 -9.28
C ALA A 88 5.31 20.63 -9.55
N GLU A 89 4.79 20.47 -10.79
CA GLU A 89 3.53 21.09 -11.21
C GLU A 89 2.39 20.06 -11.23
N PRO A 90 1.26 20.33 -10.55
CA PRO A 90 0.10 19.43 -10.54
C PRO A 90 -0.42 19.07 -11.95
N VAL A 91 -0.34 20.02 -12.89
CA VAL A 91 -0.79 19.82 -14.27
C VAL A 91 0.08 18.79 -14.99
N ILE A 92 1.41 18.94 -14.87
CA ILE A 92 2.38 17.99 -15.45
C ILE A 92 2.23 16.62 -14.78
N ARG A 93 2.06 16.58 -13.44
CA ARG A 93 1.85 15.30 -12.74
C ARG A 93 0.59 14.60 -13.23
N LYS A 94 -0.52 15.33 -13.41
CA LYS A 94 -1.76 14.77 -13.96
C LYS A 94 -1.57 14.21 -15.37
N GLU A 95 -0.79 14.86 -16.22
CA GLU A 95 -0.48 14.34 -17.55
C GLU A 95 0.33 13.04 -17.49
N ILE A 96 1.37 13.00 -16.64
CA ILE A 96 2.18 11.79 -16.41
C ILE A 96 1.30 10.64 -15.90
N LEU A 97 0.41 10.90 -14.94
CA LEU A 97 -0.53 9.90 -14.42
C LEU A 97 -1.47 9.38 -15.51
N GLY A 98 -1.99 10.24 -16.38
CA GLY A 98 -2.81 9.82 -17.52
C GLY A 98 -2.04 8.97 -18.54
N GLN A 99 -0.76 9.29 -18.78
CA GLN A 99 0.11 8.46 -19.62
C GLN A 99 0.36 7.09 -18.98
N ALA A 100 0.67 7.05 -17.68
CA ALA A 100 0.89 5.81 -16.94
C ALA A 100 -0.37 4.94 -16.92
N GLU A 101 -1.54 5.52 -16.67
CA GLU A 101 -2.84 4.84 -16.71
C GLU A 101 -3.07 4.18 -18.08
N SER A 102 -2.85 4.91 -19.17
CA SER A 102 -3.00 4.37 -20.52
C SER A 102 -2.07 3.18 -20.79
N GLN A 103 -0.83 3.23 -20.30
CA GLN A 103 0.12 2.13 -20.45
C GLN A 103 -0.26 0.90 -19.61
N ILE A 104 -0.76 1.10 -18.39
CA ILE A 104 -1.28 0.01 -17.55
C ILE A 104 -2.52 -0.62 -18.19
N GLN A 105 -3.45 0.17 -18.71
CA GLN A 105 -4.62 -0.35 -19.40
C GLN A 105 -4.25 -1.18 -20.64
N LYS A 106 -3.24 -0.75 -21.42
CA LYS A 106 -2.70 -1.54 -22.53
C LYS A 106 -2.13 -2.88 -22.05
N PHE A 107 -1.34 -2.86 -20.98
CA PHE A 107 -0.79 -4.07 -20.37
C PHE A 107 -1.87 -5.05 -19.93
N ILE A 108 -2.88 -4.57 -19.19
CA ILE A 108 -4.03 -5.37 -18.74
C ILE A 108 -4.76 -5.97 -19.95
N THR A 109 -4.99 -5.17 -20.99
CA THR A 109 -5.67 -5.61 -22.21
C THR A 109 -4.89 -6.73 -22.90
N TYR A 110 -3.56 -6.61 -23.03
CA TYR A 110 -2.74 -7.70 -23.58
C TYR A 110 -2.89 -8.99 -22.75
N LEU A 111 -2.78 -8.91 -21.42
CA LEU A 111 -2.88 -10.12 -20.61
C LEU A 111 -4.26 -10.77 -20.62
N THR A 112 -5.33 -9.98 -20.79
CA THR A 112 -6.69 -10.50 -20.93
C THR A 112 -6.94 -11.09 -22.32
N ASP A 113 -6.50 -10.41 -23.39
CA ASP A 113 -6.71 -10.84 -24.78
C ASP A 113 -5.98 -12.17 -25.05
N TYR A 114 -4.78 -12.34 -24.50
CA TYR A 114 -3.99 -13.58 -24.62
C TYR A 114 -4.42 -14.69 -23.63
N GLY A 115 -5.37 -14.44 -22.74
CA GLY A 115 -5.82 -15.44 -21.76
C GLY A 115 -4.73 -15.86 -20.75
N ILE A 116 -3.73 -15.01 -20.51
CA ILE A 116 -2.68 -15.27 -19.51
C ILE A 116 -3.25 -15.22 -18.10
N VAL A 117 -4.25 -14.35 -17.90
CA VAL A 117 -4.99 -14.20 -16.66
C VAL A 117 -6.30 -14.95 -16.79
N ASP A 118 -6.54 -15.88 -15.87
CA ASP A 118 -7.79 -16.63 -15.83
C ASP A 118 -8.96 -15.70 -15.52
N GLU A 119 -10.14 -16.00 -16.05
CA GLU A 119 -11.34 -15.19 -15.82
C GLU A 119 -11.68 -15.07 -14.33
N ALA A 120 -11.38 -16.10 -13.53
CA ALA A 120 -11.52 -16.04 -12.08
C ALA A 120 -10.64 -14.96 -11.44
N MET A 121 -9.39 -14.81 -11.90
CA MET A 121 -8.45 -13.81 -11.40
C MET A 121 -8.83 -12.40 -11.85
N ASP A 122 -9.24 -12.23 -13.10
CA ASP A 122 -9.73 -10.93 -13.62
C ASP A 122 -10.98 -10.49 -12.85
N GLN A 123 -11.97 -11.37 -12.69
CA GLN A 123 -13.17 -11.08 -11.92
C GLN A 123 -12.87 -10.79 -10.44
N ALA A 124 -11.99 -11.57 -9.80
CA ALA A 124 -11.61 -11.33 -8.40
C ALA A 124 -10.95 -9.95 -8.23
N THR A 125 -10.04 -9.59 -9.14
CA THR A 125 -9.32 -8.31 -9.08
C THR A 125 -10.26 -7.13 -9.36
N ARG A 126 -11.17 -7.26 -10.33
CA ARG A 126 -12.19 -6.24 -10.60
C ARG A 126 -13.18 -6.07 -9.45
N ARG A 127 -13.64 -7.17 -8.84
CA ARG A 127 -14.52 -7.12 -7.66
C ARG A 127 -13.82 -6.44 -6.49
N ALA A 128 -12.55 -6.76 -6.25
CA ALA A 128 -11.73 -6.11 -5.23
C ALA A 128 -11.64 -4.59 -5.46
N ALA A 129 -11.47 -4.14 -6.71
CA ALA A 129 -11.45 -2.71 -7.06
C ALA A 129 -12.83 -2.03 -6.86
N GLN A 130 -13.94 -2.73 -7.09
CA GLN A 130 -15.30 -2.18 -6.95
C GLN A 130 -15.79 -2.11 -5.50
N MET A 131 -15.17 -2.85 -4.57
CA MET A 131 -15.53 -2.93 -3.15
C MET A 131 -15.18 -1.68 -2.32
N LEU A 132 -15.09 -0.51 -2.96
CA LEU A 132 -14.58 0.74 -2.37
C LEU A 132 -15.56 1.44 -1.42
N ASN A 133 -16.84 1.04 -1.40
CA ASN A 133 -17.90 1.75 -0.67
C ASN A 133 -17.95 1.44 0.83
N ASN A 134 -17.39 0.30 1.27
CA ASN A 134 -17.40 -0.10 2.68
C ASN A 134 -15.96 -0.33 3.18
N PRO A 135 -15.52 0.30 4.30
CA PRO A 135 -14.21 0.09 4.89
C PRO A 135 -13.87 -1.39 5.18
N ALA A 136 -14.86 -2.19 5.59
CA ALA A 136 -14.66 -3.62 5.85
C ALA A 136 -14.35 -4.40 4.57
N GLN A 137 -15.09 -4.11 3.49
CA GLN A 137 -14.89 -4.75 2.18
C GLN A 137 -13.57 -4.32 1.55
N ARG A 138 -13.19 -3.05 1.69
CA ARG A 138 -11.89 -2.55 1.20
C ARG A 138 -10.71 -3.22 1.90
N ARG A 139 -10.84 -3.48 3.22
CA ARG A 139 -9.84 -4.26 3.98
C ARG A 139 -9.77 -5.69 3.48
N GLU A 140 -10.91 -6.34 3.30
CA GLU A 140 -10.99 -7.73 2.82
C GLU A 140 -10.38 -7.88 1.42
N ALA A 141 -10.73 -7.00 0.48
CA ALA A 141 -10.15 -6.94 -0.86
C ALA A 141 -8.63 -6.82 -0.84
N LYS A 142 -8.08 -5.96 0.04
CA LYS A 142 -6.63 -5.79 0.20
C LYS A 142 -5.95 -7.03 0.79
N ILE A 143 -6.62 -7.73 1.72
CA ILE A 143 -6.13 -8.99 2.27
C ILE A 143 -6.08 -10.06 1.17
N GLN A 144 -7.14 -10.18 0.37
CA GLN A 144 -7.20 -11.13 -0.75
C GLN A 144 -6.11 -10.83 -1.78
N GLN A 145 -5.93 -9.57 -2.19
CA GLN A 145 -4.86 -9.17 -3.10
C GLN A 145 -3.48 -9.52 -2.55
N TYR A 146 -3.21 -9.19 -1.28
CA TYR A 146 -1.94 -9.53 -0.65
C TYR A 146 -1.69 -11.05 -0.59
N GLN A 147 -2.71 -11.84 -0.29
CA GLN A 147 -2.62 -13.30 -0.29
C GLN A 147 -2.32 -13.84 -1.69
N MET A 148 -2.99 -13.33 -2.73
CA MET A 148 -2.74 -13.70 -4.12
C MET A 148 -1.32 -13.35 -4.57
N GLU A 149 -0.85 -12.13 -4.29
CA GLU A 149 0.53 -11.73 -4.60
C GLU A 149 1.56 -12.59 -3.86
N LYS A 150 1.31 -12.91 -2.59
CA LYS A 150 2.18 -13.79 -1.80
C LYS A 150 2.25 -15.19 -2.40
N GLN A 151 1.12 -15.75 -2.84
CA GLN A 151 1.07 -17.05 -3.50
C GLN A 151 1.87 -17.03 -4.81
N LEU A 152 1.69 -16.00 -5.65
CA LEU A 152 2.43 -15.85 -6.91
C LEU A 152 3.94 -15.70 -6.67
N LYS A 153 4.36 -14.87 -5.71
CA LYS A 153 5.77 -14.72 -5.32
C LYS A 153 6.37 -16.03 -4.82
N SER A 154 5.65 -16.77 -3.99
CA SER A 154 6.11 -18.07 -3.50
C SER A 154 6.28 -19.10 -4.64
N ARG A 155 5.39 -19.06 -5.64
CA ARG A 155 5.50 -19.91 -6.84
C ARG A 155 6.70 -19.52 -7.70
N ILE A 156 6.94 -18.23 -7.89
CA ILE A 156 8.12 -17.71 -8.59
C ILE A 156 9.40 -18.18 -7.90
N GLN A 157 9.50 -18.03 -6.58
CA GLN A 157 10.66 -18.49 -5.80
C GLN A 157 10.84 -20.01 -5.91
N ALA A 158 9.75 -20.79 -5.87
CA ALA A 158 9.82 -22.24 -6.05
C ALA A 158 10.34 -22.63 -7.44
N LEU A 159 9.82 -22.01 -8.51
CA LEU A 159 10.29 -22.23 -9.87
C LEU A 159 11.75 -21.81 -10.04
N GLN A 160 12.13 -20.63 -9.55
CA GLN A 160 13.51 -20.16 -9.57
C GLN A 160 14.46 -21.13 -8.85
N SER A 161 14.09 -21.63 -7.66
CA SER A 161 14.90 -22.58 -6.90
C SER A 161 15.09 -23.95 -7.57
N GLN A 162 14.12 -24.36 -8.41
CA GLN A 162 14.22 -25.59 -9.20
C GLN A 162 15.14 -25.41 -10.40
N THR A 163 15.24 -24.19 -10.93
CA THR A 163 15.90 -23.89 -12.20
C THR A 163 17.27 -23.23 -12.10
N LEU A 164 17.58 -22.56 -10.99
CA LEU A 164 18.78 -21.75 -10.82
C LEU A 164 19.57 -22.30 -9.64
N ALA A 165 20.79 -22.78 -9.90
CA ALA A 165 21.70 -23.26 -8.87
C ALA A 165 21.97 -22.16 -7.83
N VAL A 166 21.46 -22.40 -6.61
CA VAL A 166 21.88 -21.87 -5.31
C VAL A 166 22.69 -20.55 -5.35
N ASN A 167 22.04 -19.44 -4.96
CA ASN A 167 22.58 -18.07 -4.71
C ASN A 167 22.25 -17.00 -5.75
N ILE A 168 20.96 -16.76 -6.04
CA ILE A 168 20.52 -15.50 -6.63
C ILE A 168 19.82 -14.71 -5.54
N GLU A 169 20.36 -13.53 -5.22
CA GLU A 169 19.72 -12.56 -4.33
C GLU A 169 18.32 -12.23 -4.85
N GLU A 170 17.34 -12.17 -3.94
CA GLU A 170 15.97 -11.82 -4.30
C GLU A 170 15.97 -10.48 -5.05
N PRO A 171 15.43 -10.40 -6.28
CA PRO A 171 15.54 -9.20 -7.08
C PRO A 171 14.85 -8.04 -6.37
N SER A 172 15.60 -6.97 -6.12
CA SER A 172 15.12 -5.78 -5.39
C SER A 172 13.95 -5.10 -6.08
N ASN A 173 13.96 -5.07 -7.41
CA ASN A 173 12.99 -4.36 -8.22
C ASN A 173 12.36 -5.24 -9.31
N ASN A 174 11.17 -4.84 -9.76
CA ASN A 174 10.46 -5.47 -10.89
C ASN A 174 11.31 -5.44 -12.18
N TYR A 175 12.11 -4.40 -12.39
CA TYR A 175 13.01 -4.27 -13.55
C TYR A 175 14.06 -5.39 -13.59
N ASP A 176 14.71 -5.67 -12.46
CA ASP A 176 15.74 -6.72 -12.36
C ASP A 176 15.13 -8.10 -12.56
N SER A 177 13.91 -8.31 -12.04
CA SER A 177 13.15 -9.55 -12.26
C SER A 177 12.88 -9.79 -13.75
N ILE A 178 12.44 -8.77 -14.49
CA ILE A 178 12.21 -8.86 -15.94
C ILE A 178 13.53 -9.16 -16.67
N ARG A 179 14.61 -8.52 -16.23
CA ARG A 179 15.93 -8.65 -16.83
C ARG A 179 16.49 -10.07 -16.68
N ILE A 180 16.25 -10.72 -15.54
CA ILE A 180 16.57 -12.14 -15.32
C ILE A 180 15.81 -13.04 -16.32
N LEU A 181 14.54 -12.73 -16.64
CA LEU A 181 13.78 -13.50 -17.63
C LEU A 181 14.31 -13.33 -19.06
N MET A 182 14.93 -12.19 -19.37
CA MET A 182 15.50 -11.90 -20.69
C MET A 182 16.85 -12.56 -20.93
N SER A 183 17.69 -12.70 -19.89
CA SER A 183 19.04 -13.24 -20.03
C SER A 183 19.07 -14.74 -19.71
N PRO A 184 19.22 -15.62 -20.72
CA PRO A 184 19.64 -16.98 -20.47
C PRO A 184 21.13 -16.96 -20.11
N GLY A 185 21.45 -16.94 -18.81
CA GLY A 185 22.76 -17.40 -18.32
C GLY A 185 23.98 -16.49 -18.57
N THR A 186 23.88 -15.16 -18.62
CA THR A 186 25.08 -14.30 -18.56
C THR A 186 25.36 -13.80 -17.14
N SER A 187 25.59 -14.71 -16.21
CA SER A 187 26.15 -14.40 -14.89
C SER A 187 27.60 -14.84 -14.77
N HIS A 188 28.45 -14.63 -15.79
CA HIS A 188 29.87 -14.35 -15.57
C HIS A 188 30.54 -13.80 -16.84
N ALA A 189 30.93 -12.52 -16.81
CA ALA A 189 31.96 -12.03 -17.71
C ALA A 189 33.29 -12.68 -17.30
N GLY A 190 33.64 -13.81 -17.92
CA GLY A 190 34.98 -14.40 -17.83
C GLY A 190 35.01 -15.82 -17.27
N SER A 191 34.52 -16.80 -18.03
CA SER A 191 35.09 -18.15 -17.94
C SER A 191 35.03 -18.80 -19.32
N VAL A 192 36.13 -18.67 -20.06
CA VAL A 192 36.49 -19.64 -21.08
C VAL A 192 36.89 -20.89 -20.30
N ASN A 193 36.04 -21.91 -20.30
CA ASN A 193 36.44 -23.32 -20.32
C ASN A 193 35.26 -24.20 -20.76
N THR A 194 35.63 -25.10 -21.64
CA THR A 194 34.96 -26.22 -22.33
C THR A 194 34.12 -27.18 -21.47
N ASP A 195 33.06 -27.66 -22.14
CA ASP A 195 32.42 -28.97 -22.09
C ASP A 195 31.58 -29.41 -20.86
N ASP A 196 30.41 -29.95 -21.22
CA ASP A 196 29.46 -30.83 -20.51
C ASP A 196 28.44 -30.22 -19.51
N ASP A 197 27.16 -30.31 -19.93
CA ASP A 197 25.93 -30.31 -19.14
C ASP A 197 25.66 -29.11 -18.22
N ASP A 198 25.49 -27.91 -18.80
CA ASP A 198 24.66 -26.90 -18.11
C ASP A 198 23.20 -27.41 -18.13
N PRO A 199 22.49 -27.49 -16.99
CA PRO A 199 21.06 -27.76 -17.00
C PRO A 199 20.38 -26.50 -17.54
N ASP A 200 20.38 -26.35 -18.87
CA ASP A 200 19.57 -25.37 -19.57
C ASP A 200 18.16 -25.47 -18.97
N MET A 201 17.74 -24.42 -18.26
CA MET A 201 16.40 -24.33 -17.71
C MET A 201 15.41 -24.73 -18.80
N ASP A 202 14.67 -25.83 -18.60
CA ASP A 202 13.74 -26.37 -19.58
C ASP A 202 12.87 -25.22 -20.12
N ASP A 203 12.74 -25.05 -21.44
CA ASP A 203 12.00 -23.92 -22.02
C ASP A 203 10.56 -23.85 -21.48
N GLU A 204 9.99 -25.00 -21.12
CA GLU A 204 8.70 -25.12 -20.44
C GLU A 204 8.69 -24.44 -19.06
N THR A 205 9.72 -24.67 -18.24
CA THR A 205 9.84 -24.02 -16.91
C THR A 205 10.07 -22.52 -17.04
N ARG A 206 10.84 -22.08 -18.05
CA ARG A 206 11.02 -20.66 -18.38
C ARG A 206 9.70 -20.01 -18.76
N ARG A 207 8.91 -20.70 -19.58
CA ARG A 207 7.59 -20.26 -20.01
C ARG A 207 6.65 -20.16 -18.83
N GLU A 208 6.59 -21.16 -17.97
CA GLU A 208 5.79 -21.13 -16.75
C GLU A 208 6.20 -19.96 -15.84
N LEU A 209 7.51 -19.77 -15.62
CA LEU A 209 8.04 -18.68 -14.81
C LEU A 209 7.62 -17.31 -15.37
N CYS A 210 7.74 -17.11 -16.69
CA CYS A 210 7.29 -15.88 -17.35
C CYS A 210 5.79 -15.65 -17.16
N LEU A 211 4.97 -16.69 -17.30
CA LEU A 211 3.51 -16.59 -17.12
C LEU A 211 3.11 -16.24 -15.69
N VAL A 212 3.70 -16.91 -14.69
CA VAL A 212 3.44 -16.61 -13.28
C VAL A 212 3.90 -15.18 -12.94
N PHE A 213 5.03 -14.75 -13.50
CA PHE A 213 5.52 -13.39 -13.33
C PHE A 213 4.60 -12.34 -13.97
N LEU A 214 4.09 -12.58 -15.19
CA LEU A 214 3.09 -11.70 -15.82
C LEU A 214 1.81 -11.59 -14.98
N ARG A 215 1.36 -12.68 -14.35
CA ARG A 215 0.22 -12.67 -13.41
C ARG A 215 0.52 -11.86 -12.14
N LEU A 216 1.75 -11.91 -11.63
CA LEU A 216 2.16 -11.06 -10.50
C LEU A 216 2.11 -9.58 -10.90
N LEU A 217 2.69 -9.22 -12.04
CA LEU A 217 2.67 -7.86 -12.55
C LEU A 217 1.23 -7.37 -12.80
N TYR A 218 0.33 -8.24 -13.25
CA TYR A 218 -1.10 -7.91 -13.38
C TYR A 218 -1.73 -7.51 -12.05
N ALA A 219 -1.49 -8.26 -10.97
CA ALA A 219 -2.01 -7.93 -9.65
C ALA A 219 -1.45 -6.58 -9.13
N GLN A 220 -0.16 -6.34 -9.36
CA GLN A 220 0.50 -5.08 -9.01
C GLN A 220 -0.04 -3.89 -9.83
N ALA A 221 -0.30 -4.09 -11.13
CA ALA A 221 -0.84 -3.08 -12.03
C ALA A 221 -2.21 -2.54 -11.55
N HIS A 222 -3.07 -3.39 -10.99
CA HIS A 222 -4.35 -2.96 -10.40
C HIS A 222 -4.16 -2.16 -9.11
N SER A 223 -3.15 -2.50 -8.29
CA SER A 223 -2.77 -1.65 -7.15
C SER A 223 -2.30 -0.27 -7.63
N SER A 224 -1.44 -0.23 -8.67
CA SER A 224 -0.97 1.02 -9.26
C SER A 224 -2.12 1.86 -9.85
N LEU A 225 -3.12 1.25 -10.49
CA LEU A 225 -4.33 1.95 -10.94
C LEU A 225 -5.11 2.59 -9.78
N GLN A 226 -5.26 1.87 -8.66
CA GLN A 226 -5.92 2.44 -7.48
C GLN A 226 -5.13 3.62 -6.92
N GLN A 227 -3.80 3.52 -6.87
CA GLN A 227 -2.92 4.61 -6.41
C GLN A 227 -3.01 5.82 -7.34
N ILE A 228 -3.05 5.61 -8.67
CA ILE A 228 -3.25 6.68 -9.65
C ILE A 228 -4.61 7.35 -9.43
N ALA A 229 -5.68 6.58 -9.23
CA ALA A 229 -7.02 7.13 -9.01
C ALA A 229 -7.08 7.97 -7.72
N ASP A 230 -6.51 7.46 -6.62
CA ASP A 230 -6.41 8.17 -5.35
C ASP A 230 -5.58 9.47 -5.51
N GLU A 231 -4.44 9.43 -6.22
CA GLU A 231 -3.59 10.60 -6.47
C GLU A 231 -4.30 11.65 -7.36
N VAL A 232 -4.96 11.22 -8.44
CA VAL A 232 -5.75 12.12 -9.30
C VAL A 232 -6.86 12.80 -8.52
N GLN A 233 -7.53 12.07 -7.61
CA GLN A 233 -8.53 12.66 -6.72
C GLN A 233 -7.92 13.72 -5.81
N ILE A 234 -6.72 13.48 -5.26
CA ILE A 234 -5.99 14.47 -4.44
C ILE A 234 -5.64 15.70 -5.28
N LEU A 235 -5.08 15.53 -6.48
CA LEU A 235 -4.69 16.63 -7.37
C LEU A 235 -5.89 17.49 -7.80
N GLN A 236 -7.07 16.89 -7.99
CA GLN A 236 -8.30 17.63 -8.29
C GLN A 236 -8.81 18.46 -7.11
N ASN A 237 -8.56 17.99 -5.89
CA ASN A 237 -8.99 18.66 -4.66
C ASN A 237 -7.93 19.63 -4.11
N ILE A 238 -6.80 19.83 -4.81
CA ILE A 238 -5.81 20.83 -4.40
C ILE A 238 -6.44 22.22 -4.45
N PRO A 239 -6.48 22.95 -3.31
CA PRO A 239 -6.94 24.33 -3.31
C PRO A 239 -5.99 25.15 -4.18
N GLN A 240 -6.54 25.88 -5.16
CA GLN A 240 -5.73 26.78 -5.97
C GLN A 240 -5.09 27.85 -5.05
N PRO A 241 -3.78 28.13 -5.20
CA PRO A 241 -3.18 29.25 -4.48
C PRO A 241 -3.95 30.52 -4.83
N PRO A 242 -4.23 31.42 -3.86
CA PRO A 242 -5.03 32.60 -4.12
C PRO A 242 -4.34 33.46 -5.19
N SER A 243 -4.87 33.40 -6.41
CA SER A 243 -4.36 34.13 -7.55
C SER A 243 -4.78 35.59 -7.45
N GLY A 244 -3.93 36.41 -6.83
CA GLY A 244 -4.09 37.87 -6.76
C GLY A 244 -5.14 38.37 -5.75
N PRO A 245 -5.15 39.69 -5.46
CA PRO A 245 -6.04 40.25 -4.46
C PRO A 245 -7.47 40.11 -4.94
N SER A 246 -8.22 39.19 -4.34
CA SER A 246 -9.65 39.05 -4.59
C SER A 246 -10.35 40.35 -4.17
N GLN A 247 -10.65 41.22 -5.14
CA GLN A 247 -11.63 42.29 -4.99
C GLN A 247 -13.03 41.66 -5.04
N SER A 248 -13.44 41.04 -3.94
CA SER A 248 -14.80 40.56 -3.60
C SER A 248 -14.59 39.57 -2.45
N GLU A 249 -14.74 39.95 -1.18
CA GLU A 249 -16.03 40.24 -0.54
C GLU A 249 -15.88 41.40 0.48
N LEU A 250 -16.17 42.64 0.08
CA LEU A 250 -16.62 43.67 1.02
C LEU A 250 -18.14 43.56 1.13
N SER A 251 -18.64 42.65 1.99
CA SER A 251 -19.96 42.74 2.66
C SER A 251 -20.50 41.37 3.08
N LYS A 252 -19.86 40.72 4.04
CA LYS A 252 -20.57 39.89 5.02
C LYS A 252 -20.04 40.31 6.40
N PRO A 253 -20.86 40.82 7.32
CA PRO A 253 -20.42 40.97 8.69
C PRO A 253 -20.29 39.54 9.22
N SER A 254 -19.06 39.01 9.25
CA SER A 254 -18.81 37.80 10.02
C SER A 254 -19.14 38.10 11.48
N ASP A 255 -19.85 37.19 12.13
CA ASP A 255 -20.12 37.25 13.55
C ASP A 255 -18.79 37.08 14.30
N ASP A 256 -18.09 38.20 14.51
CA ASP A 256 -16.76 38.29 15.12
C ASP A 256 -16.84 38.23 16.67
N THR A 257 -17.94 37.73 17.22
CA THR A 257 -18.15 37.58 18.67
C THR A 257 -17.15 36.63 19.35
N TRP A 258 -16.45 35.77 18.59
CA TRP A 258 -15.57 34.72 19.14
C TRP A 258 -14.09 34.82 18.73
N ARG A 259 -13.68 35.84 17.96
CA ARG A 259 -12.28 36.03 17.56
C ARG A 259 -11.64 37.16 18.37
N LEU A 260 -11.06 36.82 19.52
CA LEU A 260 -10.37 37.79 20.39
C LEU A 260 -9.05 38.33 19.79
N ASP A 261 -8.50 37.68 18.75
CA ASP A 261 -7.12 37.91 18.30
C ASP A 261 -7.01 38.39 16.84
N MET A 262 -7.86 39.34 16.40
CA MET A 262 -7.50 40.13 15.21
C MET A 262 -6.48 41.20 15.61
N ALA A 263 -5.21 40.99 15.27
CA ALA A 263 -4.22 42.06 15.31
C ALA A 263 -4.75 43.25 14.48
N PRO A 264 -4.76 44.49 15.01
CA PRO A 264 -5.28 45.62 14.27
C PRO A 264 -4.43 45.79 13.01
N ARG A 265 -5.02 45.58 11.83
CA ARG A 265 -4.38 45.93 10.57
C ARG A 265 -4.21 47.45 10.56
N GLY A 266 -3.02 47.90 10.95
CA GLY A 266 -2.68 49.31 10.99
C GLY A 266 -2.66 49.92 9.58
N GLY A 267 -3.47 50.96 9.38
CA GLY A 267 -3.47 51.83 8.20
C GLY A 267 -3.98 51.18 6.91
N LEU A 268 -4.41 52.04 5.97
CA LEU A 268 -5.06 51.68 4.70
C LEU A 268 -4.26 50.66 3.84
N ASP A 269 -2.93 50.59 4.00
CA ASP A 269 -2.05 49.76 3.16
C ASP A 269 -1.12 48.78 3.92
N GLY A 270 -1.15 48.72 5.27
CA GLY A 270 -0.35 47.78 6.07
C GLY A 270 1.19 47.89 5.96
N LYS A 271 1.70 48.77 5.08
CA LYS A 271 3.12 48.97 4.76
C LYS A 271 3.56 50.35 5.27
N GLY A 272 4.52 50.38 6.19
CA GLY A 272 5.11 51.61 6.73
C GLY A 272 5.84 51.41 8.07
N PRO A 273 6.77 52.33 8.44
CA PRO A 273 7.56 52.25 9.68
C PRO A 273 6.68 52.25 10.95
N LEU A 274 7.12 51.53 11.99
CA LEU A 274 6.40 51.40 13.27
C LEU A 274 6.40 52.70 14.10
N LEU A 275 7.43 53.53 13.94
CA LEU A 275 7.68 54.74 14.71
C LEU A 275 8.02 55.88 13.74
N ASP A 276 7.54 57.08 14.03
CA ASP A 276 8.05 58.33 13.45
C ASP A 276 9.50 58.56 13.94
N PRO A 277 10.42 59.21 13.20
CA PRO A 277 11.74 59.65 13.67
C PRO A 277 11.77 60.37 15.03
N LYS A 278 10.63 60.87 15.52
CA LYS A 278 10.46 61.45 16.87
C LYS A 278 9.99 60.44 17.93
N GLY A 279 9.98 59.14 17.62
CA GLY A 279 9.63 58.05 18.54
C GLY A 279 8.14 57.90 18.84
N ARG A 280 7.26 58.53 18.05
CA ARG A 280 5.80 58.40 18.21
C ARG A 280 5.31 57.14 17.50
N PRO A 281 4.59 56.22 18.18
CA PRO A 281 4.05 55.03 17.55
C PRO A 281 2.91 55.38 16.59
N LEU A 282 3.12 55.07 15.32
CA LEU A 282 2.15 55.28 14.24
C LEU A 282 1.23 54.07 14.05
N ARG A 283 1.59 52.93 14.64
CA ARG A 283 0.86 51.66 14.55
C ARG A 283 0.69 51.05 15.94
N PRO A 284 -0.44 50.40 16.22
CA PRO A 284 -0.56 49.56 17.41
C PRO A 284 0.43 48.40 17.29
N PHE A 285 1.20 48.18 18.34
CA PHE A 285 2.12 47.05 18.47
C PHE A 285 1.86 46.37 19.81
N THR A 286 1.99 45.06 19.86
CA THR A 286 1.86 44.30 21.11
C THR A 286 3.18 44.38 21.85
N ILE A 287 3.15 44.91 23.07
CA ILE A 287 4.31 44.93 23.95
C ILE A 287 4.51 43.51 24.47
N LEU A 288 5.52 42.82 23.97
CA LEU A 288 5.97 41.55 24.57
C LEU A 288 6.70 41.87 25.88
N PRO A 289 6.56 41.01 26.92
CA PRO A 289 7.31 41.19 28.15
C PRO A 289 8.82 41.20 27.86
N SER A 290 9.54 42.09 28.55
CA SER A 290 10.99 42.26 28.42
C SER A 290 11.78 41.02 28.90
N ASN A 291 11.12 40.14 29.65
CA ASN A 291 11.70 38.91 30.17
C ASN A 291 11.89 37.88 29.05
N VAL A 292 13.16 37.56 28.76
CA VAL A 292 13.55 36.59 27.72
C VAL A 292 12.90 35.21 27.93
N ALA A 293 12.72 34.81 29.19
CA ALA A 293 12.06 33.55 29.55
C ALA A 293 10.58 33.50 29.12
N GLU A 294 9.83 34.58 29.32
CA GLU A 294 8.41 34.65 28.91
C GLU A 294 8.26 34.75 27.40
N ARG A 295 9.18 35.46 26.73
CA ARG A 295 9.24 35.49 25.26
C ARG A 295 9.48 34.11 24.66
N SER A 296 10.40 33.33 25.25
CA SER A 296 10.69 31.97 24.80
C SER A 296 9.50 31.03 25.03
N ARG A 297 8.80 31.16 26.16
CA ARG A 297 7.58 30.39 26.44
C ARG A 297 6.47 30.67 25.42
N LEU A 298 6.23 31.94 25.11
CA LEU A 298 5.26 32.34 24.08
C LEU A 298 5.66 31.83 22.68
N GLN A 299 6.96 31.84 22.34
CA GLN A 299 7.44 31.30 21.07
C GLN A 299 7.16 29.79 20.92
N GLN A 300 7.27 29.03 22.01
CA GLN A 300 6.96 27.59 22.05
C GLN A 300 5.46 27.30 21.93
N GLU A 301 4.59 28.27 22.21
CA GLU A 301 3.14 28.12 22.14
C GLU A 301 2.57 28.34 20.72
N VAL A 302 3.32 28.96 19.80
CA VAL A 302 2.84 29.37 18.46
C VAL A 302 2.76 28.23 17.43
N PHE A 303 3.45 27.10 17.66
CA PHE A 303 3.45 25.95 16.74
C PHE A 303 3.07 24.65 17.44
N ARG A 304 1.87 24.61 18.02
CA ARG A 304 1.32 23.38 18.58
C ARG A 304 0.60 22.56 17.49
N PRO A 305 0.64 21.22 17.55
CA PRO A 305 -0.16 20.37 16.67
C PRO A 305 -1.65 20.72 16.77
N ASP A 306 -2.38 20.60 15.66
CA ASP A 306 -3.83 20.90 15.57
C ASP A 306 -4.72 19.93 16.37
N HIS A 307 -4.15 18.85 16.90
CA HIS A 307 -4.85 17.88 17.72
C HIS A 307 -4.44 17.98 19.19
N ARG A 308 -5.36 17.62 20.09
CA ARG A 308 -5.08 17.52 21.53
C ARG A 308 -4.09 16.37 21.74
N LEU A 309 -2.88 16.72 22.15
CA LEU A 309 -1.89 15.73 22.58
C LEU A 309 -2.40 15.02 23.84
N PRO A 310 -2.05 13.74 24.04
CA PRO A 310 -2.32 13.05 25.30
C PRO A 310 -1.81 13.86 26.49
N THR A 311 -2.71 14.19 27.41
CA THR A 311 -2.39 14.98 28.60
C THR A 311 -1.85 14.14 29.73
N MET A 312 -2.05 12.82 29.67
CA MET A 312 -1.66 11.85 30.68
C MET A 312 -0.62 10.89 30.09
N THR A 313 0.22 10.35 30.96
CA THR A 313 1.16 9.29 30.56
C THR A 313 0.43 7.98 30.28
N ILE A 314 1.08 7.06 29.58
CA ILE A 314 0.52 5.72 29.28
C ILE A 314 0.14 5.00 30.57
N ASP A 315 1.01 5.06 31.58
CA ASP A 315 0.81 4.40 32.87
C ASP A 315 -0.36 5.00 33.65
N GLU A 316 -0.48 6.34 33.63
CA GLU A 316 -1.58 7.06 34.27
C GLU A 316 -2.93 6.76 33.59
N TYR A 317 -2.93 6.68 32.26
CA TYR A 317 -4.10 6.28 31.49
C TYR A 317 -4.50 4.82 31.79
N LEU A 318 -3.54 3.90 31.88
CA LEU A 318 -3.79 2.50 32.26
C LEU A 318 -4.38 2.40 33.67
N ALA A 319 -3.83 3.13 34.65
CA ALA A 319 -4.38 3.15 36.00
C ALA A 319 -5.83 3.69 36.03
N GLU A 320 -6.14 4.66 35.17
CA GLU A 320 -7.47 5.24 35.08
C GLU A 320 -8.47 4.31 34.39
N GLU A 321 -8.05 3.58 33.35
CA GLU A 321 -8.85 2.52 32.72
C GLU A 321 -9.01 1.30 33.63
N GLU A 322 -8.01 0.98 34.48
CA GLU A 322 -8.13 -0.04 35.52
C GLU A 322 -9.19 0.35 36.55
N ARG A 323 -9.14 1.59 37.03
CA ARG A 323 -10.14 2.16 37.95
C ARG A 323 -11.54 2.13 37.35
N ARG A 324 -11.67 2.33 36.05
CA ARG A 324 -12.94 2.24 35.31
C ARG A 324 -13.38 0.80 35.02
N GLY A 325 -12.53 -0.19 35.29
CA GLY A 325 -12.83 -1.60 35.05
C GLY A 325 -12.80 -1.99 33.56
N ASN A 326 -12.22 -1.16 32.69
CA ASN A 326 -12.09 -1.42 31.26
C ASN A 326 -10.89 -2.32 30.91
N ILE A 327 -10.05 -2.66 31.89
CA ILE A 327 -8.97 -3.63 31.71
C ILE A 327 -9.52 -5.04 31.92
N LEU A 328 -9.54 -5.81 30.84
CA LEU A 328 -9.92 -7.22 30.87
C LEU A 328 -8.86 -8.04 31.63
N ARG A 329 -9.14 -8.37 32.89
CA ARG A 329 -8.31 -9.28 33.69
C ARG A 329 -8.81 -10.72 33.51
N GLY A 330 -8.29 -11.40 32.48
CA GLY A 330 -8.57 -12.82 32.22
C GLY A 330 -8.81 -13.12 30.73
N GLY A 331 -8.71 -14.40 30.33
CA GLY A 331 -9.02 -14.85 28.96
C GLY A 331 -7.84 -14.92 27.98
N GLY A 332 -6.60 -14.87 28.49
CA GLY A 332 -5.41 -15.17 27.67
C GLY A 332 -5.12 -16.67 27.54
N LYS A 333 -4.07 -17.04 26.79
CA LYS A 333 -3.61 -18.45 26.64
C LYS A 333 -3.37 -19.19 27.98
N ALA A 334 -3.08 -18.46 29.05
CA ALA A 334 -2.95 -19.03 30.40
C ALA A 334 -4.29 -19.47 31.01
N SER A 335 -5.40 -18.81 30.65
CA SER A 335 -6.77 -19.22 31.04
C SER A 335 -7.30 -20.39 30.22
N GLU A 336 -6.79 -20.62 29.00
CA GLU A 336 -7.11 -21.82 28.20
C GLU A 336 -6.46 -23.10 28.75
N GLN A 337 -5.31 -22.97 29.43
CA GLN A 337 -4.58 -24.12 29.98
C GLN A 337 -5.02 -24.50 31.40
N ALA A 338 -5.71 -23.61 32.11
CA ALA A 338 -6.26 -23.91 33.41
C ALA A 338 -7.56 -24.73 33.22
N PRO A 339 -7.73 -25.87 33.91
CA PRO A 339 -8.95 -26.65 33.82
C PRO A 339 -10.13 -25.78 34.23
N THR A 340 -11.21 -25.85 33.46
CA THR A 340 -12.44 -25.13 33.81
C THR A 340 -13.01 -25.69 35.12
N SER A 341 -13.83 -24.89 35.83
CA SER A 341 -14.44 -25.33 37.08
C SER A 341 -15.31 -26.59 36.94
N SER A 342 -15.81 -26.87 35.73
CA SER A 342 -16.54 -28.09 35.40
C SER A 342 -15.59 -29.28 35.19
N GLU A 343 -14.48 -29.10 34.48
CA GLU A 343 -13.48 -30.15 34.25
C GLU A 343 -12.76 -30.54 35.54
N GLN A 344 -12.47 -29.57 36.41
CA GLN A 344 -11.88 -29.84 37.72
C GLN A 344 -12.84 -30.62 38.61
N LEU A 345 -14.14 -30.28 38.60
CA LEU A 345 -15.16 -31.00 39.37
C LEU A 345 -15.36 -32.44 38.85
N THR A 346 -15.19 -32.70 37.55
CA THR A 346 -15.19 -34.06 37.01
C THR A 346 -13.98 -34.87 37.48
N VAL A 347 -12.77 -34.30 37.45
CA VAL A 347 -11.54 -34.96 37.91
C VAL A 347 -11.60 -35.25 39.42
N ASP A 348 -12.10 -34.29 40.21
CA ASP A 348 -12.24 -34.47 41.66
C ASP A 348 -13.34 -35.50 42.02
N SER A 349 -14.37 -35.66 41.17
CA SER A 349 -15.42 -36.68 41.36
C SER A 349 -14.97 -38.12 41.03
N GLU A 350 -13.87 -38.28 40.28
CA GLU A 350 -13.31 -39.59 39.91
C GLU A 350 -12.37 -40.16 40.97
N GLN A 351 -12.02 -39.38 42.01
CA GLN A 351 -11.21 -39.84 43.15
C GLN A 351 -12.07 -40.68 44.12
N ASP A 352 -12.31 -41.93 43.73
CA ASP A 352 -13.08 -42.90 44.51
C ASP A 352 -12.35 -43.30 45.82
N GLY A 353 -13.10 -43.39 46.91
CA GLY A 353 -12.61 -43.81 48.24
C GLY A 353 -12.18 -42.70 49.20
N THR A 354 -12.37 -41.41 48.85
CA THR A 354 -12.18 -40.29 49.79
C THR A 354 -13.48 -39.55 50.05
N ARG A 355 -13.67 -39.06 51.29
CA ARG A 355 -14.85 -38.25 51.68
C ARG A 355 -15.02 -36.99 50.81
N PHE A 356 -13.92 -36.46 50.28
CA PHE A 356 -13.91 -35.32 49.36
C PHE A 356 -14.49 -35.67 47.98
N GLY A 357 -14.14 -36.84 47.43
CA GLY A 357 -14.70 -37.33 46.17
C GLY A 357 -16.21 -37.58 46.25
N GLU A 358 -16.70 -38.14 47.36
CA GLU A 358 -18.14 -38.32 47.61
C GLU A 358 -18.89 -36.98 47.62
N GLU A 359 -18.37 -35.97 48.32
CA GLU A 359 -18.96 -34.62 48.38
C GLU A 359 -18.99 -33.94 46.99
N LYS A 360 -17.91 -34.09 46.20
CA LYS A 360 -17.86 -33.56 44.82
C LYS A 360 -18.78 -34.32 43.86
N SER A 361 -19.00 -35.61 44.07
CA SER A 361 -19.97 -36.39 43.32
C SER A 361 -21.41 -35.92 43.59
N GLU A 362 -21.73 -35.57 44.84
CA GLU A 362 -23.04 -35.01 45.20
C GLU A 362 -23.24 -33.60 44.63
N GLU A 363 -22.20 -32.75 44.64
CA GLU A 363 -22.23 -31.42 44.02
C GLU A 363 -22.48 -31.52 42.50
N LYS A 364 -21.83 -32.48 41.83
CA LYS A 364 -22.04 -32.75 40.40
C LYS A 364 -23.49 -33.10 40.13
N ARG A 365 -24.03 -34.04 40.92
CA ARG A 365 -25.42 -34.50 40.81
C ARG A 365 -26.42 -33.35 41.01
N LYS A 366 -26.19 -32.48 41.99
CA LYS A 366 -27.04 -31.29 42.23
C LYS A 366 -26.99 -30.31 41.06
N LYS A 367 -25.80 -30.03 40.51
CA LYS A 367 -25.67 -29.16 39.33
C LYS A 367 -26.36 -29.74 38.10
N ASP A 368 -26.26 -31.06 37.90
CA ASP A 368 -26.94 -31.75 36.81
C ASP A 368 -28.46 -31.67 36.97
N GLU A 369 -28.99 -31.84 38.19
CA GLU A 369 -30.41 -31.65 38.51
C GLU A 369 -30.88 -30.21 38.27
N GLU A 370 -30.11 -29.23 38.72
CA GLU A 370 -30.38 -27.80 38.49
C GLU A 370 -30.35 -27.46 37.00
N TRP A 371 -29.42 -28.06 36.25
CA TRP A 371 -29.32 -27.87 34.81
C TRP A 371 -30.49 -28.49 34.05
N VAL A 372 -30.94 -29.67 34.46
CA VAL A 372 -32.16 -30.31 33.91
C VAL A 372 -33.37 -29.44 34.21
N ALA A 373 -33.55 -29.00 35.45
CA ALA A 373 -34.64 -28.11 35.85
C ALA A 373 -34.62 -26.78 35.09
N PHE A 374 -33.44 -26.20 34.88
CA PHE A 374 -33.26 -24.99 34.08
C PHE A 374 -33.60 -25.22 32.60
N THR A 375 -33.17 -26.34 32.03
CA THR A 375 -33.43 -26.69 30.63
C THR A 375 -34.92 -26.93 30.39
N ASP A 376 -35.61 -27.59 31.31
CA ASP A 376 -37.06 -27.80 31.26
C ASP A 376 -37.84 -26.49 31.42
N ALA A 377 -37.38 -25.58 32.30
CA ALA A 377 -37.97 -24.26 32.47
C ALA A 377 -37.71 -23.32 31.28
N ASN A 378 -36.64 -23.53 30.51
CA ASN A 378 -36.22 -22.71 29.38
C ASN A 378 -36.18 -23.52 28.08
N PRO A 379 -37.34 -23.90 27.53
CA PRO A 379 -37.40 -24.67 26.30
C PRO A 379 -36.78 -23.87 25.14
N ARG A 380 -35.96 -24.55 24.33
CA ARG A 380 -35.33 -23.96 23.15
C ARG A 380 -36.38 -23.30 22.26
N GLY A 381 -36.22 -22.00 22.01
CA GLY A 381 -37.11 -21.20 21.16
C GLY A 381 -38.16 -20.38 21.89
N ALA A 382 -38.23 -20.41 23.23
CA ALA A 382 -39.16 -19.58 24.01
C ALA A 382 -39.08 -18.07 23.68
N GLY A 383 -37.90 -17.56 23.33
CA GLY A 383 -37.68 -16.15 22.97
C GLY A 383 -37.93 -15.78 21.50
N ASN A 384 -38.09 -16.75 20.59
CA ASN A 384 -38.31 -16.49 19.16
C ASN A 384 -39.76 -16.82 18.73
N THR A 385 -40.72 -16.46 19.57
CA THR A 385 -42.16 -16.70 19.33
C THR A 385 -42.87 -15.50 18.70
N MET A 386 -42.25 -14.32 18.68
CA MET A 386 -42.86 -13.08 18.19
C MET A 386 -42.61 -12.78 16.71
N ASN A 387 -41.73 -13.54 16.05
CA ASN A 387 -41.39 -13.40 14.62
C ASN A 387 -42.05 -14.52 13.76
N ARG A 388 -43.31 -14.84 14.05
CA ARG A 388 -44.19 -15.61 13.16
C ARG A 388 -45.28 -14.67 12.62
N GLY A 389 -44.90 -13.91 11.60
CA GLY A 389 -45.75 -12.97 10.86
C GLY A 389 -45.00 -12.42 9.66
#